data_AF-A0A1S8WWB3-F1
#
_entry.id   AF-A0A1S8WWB3-F1
#
_cell.length_a   1.000
_cell.length_b   1.000
_cell.length_c   1.000
_cell.angle_alpha   90.00
_cell.angle_beta   90.00
_cell.angle_gamma   90.00
#
_symmetry.space_group_name_H-M   'P 1'
#
loop_
_entity.id
_entity.type
_entity.pdbx_description
1 polymer ?
#
loop_
_entity_poly.entity_id
_entity_poly.type
_entity_poly.pdbx_seq_one_letter_code
_entity_poly.pdbx_strand_id
1 'polypeptide(L)' 'MFSYYRYEILAEVIRNRGLENLTVDDLVTEITPVGRRMVPDAVKQELLDEIRTFLNKEADHL' A
#
# COMPACT_ATOMS: atom_id res chain seq x y z
N MET A 1 -5.77 -12.54 2.96
CA MET A 1 -5.58 -12.71 1.50
C MET A 1 -4.59 -11.70 0.92
N PHE A 2 -4.73 -10.39 1.15
CA PHE A 2 -3.82 -9.34 0.62
C PHE A 2 -2.35 -9.39 1.10
N SER A 3 -2.08 -9.85 2.32
CA SER A 3 -0.71 -9.95 2.85
C SER A 3 0.18 -10.91 2.03
N TYR A 4 -0.39 -11.99 1.48
CA TYR A 4 0.36 -12.99 0.72
C TYR A 4 0.83 -12.46 -0.64
N TYR A 5 -0.01 -11.73 -1.36
CA TYR A 5 0.34 -11.16 -2.66
C TYR A 5 1.51 -10.16 -2.60
N ARG A 6 1.70 -9.49 -1.47
CA ARG A 6 2.79 -8.52 -1.31
C ARG A 6 4.17 -9.19 -1.26
N TYR A 7 4.25 -10.39 -0.70
CA TYR A 7 5.51 -11.15 -0.64
C TYR A 7 5.90 -11.76 -1.99
N GLU A 8 4.93 -12.16 -2.81
CA GLU A 8 5.21 -12.72 -4.15
C GLU A 8 5.80 -11.67 -5.10
N ILE A 9 5.26 -10.44 -5.08
CA ILE A 9 5.76 -9.34 -5.92
C ILE A 9 7.19 -8.96 -5.54
N LEU A 10 7.48 -8.92 -4.24
CA LEU A 10 8.84 -8.68 -3.74
C LEU A 10 9.80 -9.78 -4.21
N ALA A 11 9.39 -11.05 -4.11
CA ALA A 11 10.20 -12.17 -4.55
C ALA A 11 10.42 -12.19 -6.08
N GLU A 12 9.48 -11.69 -6.87
CA GLU A 12 9.64 -11.53 -8.32
C GLU A 12 10.65 -10.42 -8.68
N VAL A 13 10.55 -9.25 -8.04
CA VAL A 13 11.50 -8.15 -8.25
C VAL A 13 12.93 -8.57 -7.90
N ILE A 14 13.11 -9.27 -6.77
CA ILE A 14 14.42 -9.79 -6.35
C ILE A 14 14.97 -10.82 -7.36
N ARG A 15 14.13 -11.75 -7.84
CA ARG A 15 14.55 -12.75 -8.84
C ARG A 15 14.96 -12.12 -10.16
N ASN A 16 14.27 -11.05 -10.59
CA ASN A 16 14.54 -10.39 -11.87
C ASN A 16 15.80 -9.52 -11.85
N ARG A 17 16.10 -8.85 -10.72
CA ARG A 17 17.28 -7.97 -10.59
C ARG A 17 18.54 -8.65 -10.06
N GLY A 18 18.40 -9.74 -9.29
CA GLY A 18 19.49 -10.31 -8.51
C GLY A 18 19.80 -9.51 -7.24
N LEU A 19 20.44 -10.15 -6.26
CA LEU A 19 20.65 -9.58 -4.92
C LEU A 19 21.87 -8.67 -4.80
N GLU A 20 22.86 -8.81 -5.70
CA GLU A 20 24.21 -8.29 -5.47
C GLU A 20 24.31 -6.75 -5.50
N ASN A 21 23.29 -6.05 -6.01
CA ASN A 21 23.25 -4.57 -6.06
C ASN A 21 21.87 -4.00 -5.69
N LEU A 22 21.05 -4.75 -4.95
CA LEU A 22 19.69 -4.35 -4.64
C LEU A 22 19.62 -3.74 -3.24
N THR A 23 19.24 -2.47 -3.13
CA THR A 23 18.98 -1.82 -1.84
C THR A 23 17.50 -1.92 -1.45
N VAL A 24 17.21 -1.68 -0.18
CA VAL A 24 15.81 -1.56 0.29
C VAL A 24 15.11 -0.39 -0.38
N ASP A 25 15.80 0.72 -0.64
CA ASP A 25 15.20 1.89 -1.29
C ASP A 25 14.83 1.62 -2.74
N ASP A 26 15.64 0.82 -3.47
CA ASP A 26 15.28 0.34 -4.81
C ASP A 26 13.99 -0.48 -4.79
N LEU A 27 13.90 -1.40 -3.82
CA LEU A 27 12.71 -2.23 -3.61
C LEU A 27 11.48 -1.40 -3.27
N VAL A 28 11.61 -0.43 -2.35
CA VAL A 28 10.52 0.47 -1.97
C VAL A 28 10.05 1.27 -3.18
N THR A 29 10.98 1.84 -3.95
CA THR A 29 10.68 2.63 -5.15
C THR A 29 9.90 1.83 -6.18
N GLU A 30 10.29 0.57 -6.40
CA GLU A 30 9.67 -0.28 -7.41
C GLU A 30 8.32 -0.88 -6.96
N ILE A 31 8.21 -1.33 -5.71
CA ILE A 31 7.04 -2.07 -5.22
C ILE A 31 5.91 -1.14 -4.76
N THR A 32 6.23 0.04 -4.23
CA THR A 32 5.21 1.00 -3.75
C THR A 32 4.11 1.31 -4.77
N PRO A 33 4.39 1.64 -6.05
CA PRO A 33 3.33 1.90 -7.02
C PRO A 33 2.47 0.66 -7.31
N VAL A 34 3.04 -0.54 -7.26
CA VAL A 34 2.28 -1.80 -7.41
C VAL A 34 1.34 -1.99 -6.23
N GLY A 35 1.87 -1.87 -5.00
CA GLY A 35 1.09 -1.98 -3.77
C GLY A 35 -0.07 -0.98 -3.72
N ARG A 36 0.16 0.27 -4.16
CA ARG A 36 -0.91 1.30 -4.25
C ARG A 36 -2.02 0.92 -5.22
N ARG A 37 -1.69 0.33 -6.38
CA ARG A 37 -2.68 -0.14 -7.36
C ARG A 37 -3.50 -1.32 -6.86
N MET A 38 -2.92 -2.16 -6.02
CA MET A 38 -3.59 -3.34 -5.48
C MET A 38 -4.62 -3.03 -4.39
N VAL A 39 -4.64 -1.80 -3.86
CA VAL A 39 -5.67 -1.40 -2.90
C VAL A 39 -7.02 -1.36 -3.62
N PRO A 40 -8.00 -2.19 -3.23
CA PRO A 40 -9.33 -2.18 -3.84
C PRO A 40 -10.03 -0.85 -3.58
N ASP A 41 -10.85 -0.40 -4.54
CA ASP A 41 -11.56 0.88 -4.40
C ASP A 41 -12.55 0.88 -3.24
N ALA A 42 -13.15 -0.28 -2.92
CA ALA A 42 -14.01 -0.43 -1.75
C ALA A 42 -13.29 -0.06 -0.44
N VAL A 43 -12.03 -0.48 -0.28
CA VAL A 43 -11.20 -0.14 0.91
C VAL A 43 -10.90 1.35 0.94
N LYS A 44 -10.63 1.97 -0.22
CA LYS A 44 -10.42 3.42 -0.30
C LYS A 44 -11.67 4.20 0.09
N GLN A 45 -12.85 3.75 -0.33
CA GLN A 45 -14.12 4.38 0.01
C GLN A 45 -14.43 4.23 1.51
N GLU A 46 -14.25 3.04 2.08
CA GLU A 46 -14.44 2.79 3.51
C GLU A 46 -13.57 3.73 4.36
N LEU A 47 -12.26 3.82 4.06
CA LEU A 47 -11.38 4.76 4.75
C LEU A 47 -11.81 6.23 4.58
N LEU A 48 -12.27 6.62 3.40
CA LEU A 48 -12.73 7.98 3.15
C LEU A 48 -13.97 8.32 3.99
N ASP A 49 -14.88 7.37 4.12
CA ASP A 49 -16.09 7.54 4.93
C ASP A 49 -15.78 7.57 6.43
N GLU A 50 -14.80 6.79 6.90
CA GLU A 50 -14.28 6.89 8.26
C GLU A 50 -13.65 8.27 8.55
N ILE A 51 -12.84 8.79 7.62
CA ILE A 51 -12.24 10.13 7.73
C ILE A 51 -13.32 11.21 7.81
N ARG A 52 -14.35 11.15 6.96
CA ARG A 52 -15.48 12.09 7.00
C ARG A 52 -16.24 12.01 8.32
N THR A 53 -16.52 10.79 8.78
CA THR A 53 -17.20 10.56 10.06
C THR A 53 -16.41 11.14 11.22
N PHE A 54 -15.09 10.95 11.23
CA PHE A 54 -14.19 11.52 12.23
C PHE A 54 -14.24 13.05 12.21
N LEU A 55 -14.08 13.68 11.05
CA LEU A 55 -14.08 15.14 10.92
C LEU A 55 -15.41 15.78 11.32
N ASN A 56 -16.54 15.14 11.01
CA ASN A 56 -17.86 15.64 11.41
C ASN A 56 -18.04 15.60 12.93
N LYS A 57 -17.59 14.52 13.60
CA LYS A 57 -17.62 14.44 15.06
C LYS A 57 -16.80 15.55 15.72
N GLU A 58 -15.58 15.80 15.22
CA GLU A 58 -14.71 16.86 15.76
C GLU A 58 -15.32 18.26 15.56
N ALA A 59 -16.00 18.50 14.43
CA ALA A 59 -16.67 19.76 14.17
C ALA A 59 -17.87 20.02 15.09
N ASP A 60 -18.61 18.97 15.48
CA ASP A 60 -19.74 19.07 16.42
C ASP A 60 -19.28 19.30 17.88
N HIS A 61 -17.98 19.14 18.16
CA HIS A 61 -17.37 19.39 19.47
C HIS A 61 -16.73 20.79 19.63
N LEU A 62 -16.81 21.65 18.60
CA LEU A 62 -16.36 23.05 18.60
C LEU A 62 -17.53 24.03 18.72
#